data_AF-A0A7Z9ZXI3-F1
#
_entry.id   AF-A0A7Z9ZXI3-F1
#
_cell.length_a   1.000
_cell.length_b   1.000
_cell.length_c   1.000
_cell.angle_alpha   90.00
_cell.angle_beta   90.00
_cell.angle_gamma   90.00
#
_symmetry.space_group_name_H-M   'P 1'
#
loop_
_entity.id
_entity.type
_entity.pdbx_description
1 polymer ?
#
loop_
_entity_poly.entity_id
_entity_poly.type
_entity_poly.pdbx_seq_one_letter_code
_entity_poly.pdbx_strand_id
1 'polypeptide(L)'
;MGGVRVAVVMGGVTPEREISLRSGAALSKSLREAGFEVVEVDVVSLSPGNEPTFSPVAGVVAVSYEELPSLLRREGCEVAVLALHGPY
;
A
#
# COMPACT_ATOMS: atom_id res chain seq x y z
N MET A 1 -5.25 15.94 -19.35
CA MET A 1 -6.03 14.84 -18.74
C MET A 1 -5.08 14.17 -17.76
N GLY A 2 -5.43 14.14 -16.47
CA GLY A 2 -4.62 13.46 -15.44
C GLY A 2 -4.59 11.96 -15.70
N GLY A 3 -3.44 11.31 -15.46
CA GLY A 3 -3.33 9.86 -15.60
C GLY A 3 -4.14 9.14 -14.52
N VAL A 4 -4.53 7.89 -14.75
CA VAL A 4 -5.26 7.11 -13.74
C VAL A 4 -4.39 6.95 -12.50
N ARG A 5 -4.93 7.29 -11.33
CA ARG A 5 -4.20 7.17 -10.05
C ARG A 5 -4.50 5.86 -9.37
N VAL A 6 -3.48 5.01 -9.26
CA VAL A 6 -3.57 3.62 -8.78
C VAL A 6 -2.89 3.49 -7.43
N ALA A 7 -3.60 2.98 -6.44
CA ALA A 7 -3.00 2.55 -5.18
C ALA A 7 -2.48 1.12 -5.28
N VAL A 8 -1.24 0.89 -4.85
CA VAL A 8 -0.72 -0.46 -4.61
C VAL A 8 -0.69 -0.68 -3.10
N VAL A 9 -1.56 -1.58 -2.64
CA VAL A 9 -1.75 -1.89 -1.22
C VAL A 9 -0.96 -3.15 -0.88
N MET A 10 0.03 -3.02 -0.01
CA MET A 10 1.00 -4.06 0.33
C MET A 10 1.18 -4.17 1.85
N GLY A 11 2.13 -5.00 2.30
CA GLY A 11 2.39 -5.20 3.73
C GLY A 11 1.47 -6.25 4.36
N GLY A 12 0.62 -5.85 5.28
CA GLY A 12 -0.25 -6.73 6.05
C GLY A 12 0.34 -7.13 7.41
N VAL A 13 -0.46 -7.92 8.14
CA VAL A 13 -0.22 -8.33 9.54
C VAL A 13 0.16 -9.80 9.68
N THR A 14 0.37 -10.47 8.56
CA THR A 14 0.72 -11.89 8.47
C THR A 14 2.25 -12.07 8.44
N PRO A 15 2.77 -13.29 8.70
CA PRO A 15 4.18 -13.60 8.51
C PRO A 15 4.67 -13.39 7.06
N GLU A 16 3.76 -13.31 6.09
CA GLU A 16 4.06 -13.10 4.68
C GLU A 16 4.18 -11.60 4.30
N ARG A 17 4.22 -10.70 5.30
CA ARG A 17 4.40 -9.25 5.12
C ARG A 17 5.54 -8.89 4.16
N GLU A 18 6.72 -9.50 4.34
CA GLU A 18 7.87 -9.23 3.47
C GLU A 18 7.64 -9.67 2.02
N ILE A 19 6.82 -10.70 1.81
CA ILE A 19 6.42 -11.14 0.46
C ILE A 19 5.49 -10.09 -0.15
N SER A 20 4.49 -9.65 0.62
CA SER A 20 3.56 -8.60 0.19
C SER A 20 4.26 -7.29 -0.18
N LEU A 21 5.24 -6.85 0.61
CA LEU A 21 6.04 -5.65 0.32
C LEU A 21 6.86 -5.81 -0.97
N ARG A 22 7.49 -6.96 -1.20
CA ARG A 22 8.26 -7.22 -2.42
C ARG A 22 7.37 -7.28 -3.66
N SER A 23 6.25 -8.00 -3.58
CA SER A 23 5.26 -8.07 -4.66
C SER A 23 4.66 -6.70 -4.96
N GLY A 24 4.34 -5.92 -3.91
CA GLY A 24 3.86 -4.55 -4.04
C GLY A 24 4.86 -3.65 -4.76
N ALA A 25 6.13 -3.63 -4.34
CA ALA A 25 7.16 -2.84 -5.00
C ALA A 25 7.35 -3.20 -6.49
N ALA A 26 7.24 -4.49 -6.84
CA ALA A 26 7.28 -4.94 -8.23
C ALA A 26 6.09 -4.40 -9.04
N LEU A 27 4.87 -4.48 -8.50
CA LEU A 27 3.67 -3.92 -9.12
C LEU A 27 3.77 -2.41 -9.29
N SER A 28 4.23 -1.69 -8.26
CA SER A 28 4.43 -0.24 -8.33
C SER A 28 5.35 0.16 -9.46
N LYS A 29 6.49 -0.54 -9.58
CA LYS A 29 7.45 -0.30 -10.65
C LYS A 29 6.80 -0.50 -12.02
N SER A 30 6.15 -1.64 -12.24
CA SER A 30 5.53 -1.95 -13.54
C SER A 30 4.38 -0.99 -13.90
N LEU A 31 3.58 -0.57 -12.93
CA LEU A 31 2.51 0.41 -13.14
C LEU A 31 3.07 1.80 -13.49
N ARG A 32 4.14 2.24 -12.82
CA ARG A 32 4.83 3.49 -13.17
C ARG A 32 5.43 3.42 -14.57
N GLU A 33 6.06 2.31 -14.93
CA GLU A 33 6.60 2.06 -16.29
C GLU A 33 5.50 2.06 -17.36
N ALA A 34 4.28 1.63 -17.00
CA ALA A 34 3.11 1.69 -17.87
C ALA A 34 2.44 3.08 -17.95
N GLY A 35 2.96 4.08 -17.23
CA GLY A 35 2.48 5.46 -17.28
C GLY A 35 1.36 5.81 -16.29
N PHE A 36 1.11 4.98 -15.28
CA PHE A 36 0.14 5.26 -14.23
C PHE A 36 0.74 6.11 -13.10
N GLU A 37 -0.10 6.91 -12.45
CA GLU A 37 0.26 7.58 -11.20
C GLU A 37 0.10 6.62 -10.04
N VAL A 38 1.20 6.22 -9.39
CA VAL A 38 1.16 5.18 -8.36
C VAL A 38 1.32 5.75 -6.96
N VAL A 39 0.40 5.36 -6.07
CA VAL A 39 0.43 5.57 -4.62
C VAL A 39 0.73 4.25 -3.94
N GLU A 40 1.81 4.21 -3.17
CA GLU A 40 2.21 3.01 -2.46
C GLU A 40 1.72 3.08 -1.02
N VAL A 41 1.00 2.04 -0.59
CA VAL A 41 0.35 1.98 0.71
C VAL A 41 0.76 0.70 1.42
N ASP A 42 1.35 0.84 2.60
CA ASP A 42 1.73 -0.26 3.47
C ASP A 42 0.69 -0.42 4.58
N VAL A 43 -0.09 -1.49 4.52
CA VAL A 43 -1.07 -1.77 5.58
C VAL A 43 -0.38 -2.48 6.73
N VAL A 44 -0.69 -2.05 7.94
CA VAL A 44 -0.01 -2.45 9.17
C VAL A 44 -1.03 -2.68 10.30
N SER A 45 -0.63 -3.42 11.34
CA SER A 45 -1.43 -3.52 12.57
C SER A 45 -1.16 -2.31 13.44
N LEU A 46 -2.18 -1.48 13.68
CA LEU A 46 -2.13 -0.45 14.72
C LEU A 46 -2.75 -1.01 16.01
N SER A 47 -2.00 -1.81 16.75
CA SER A 47 -2.43 -2.15 18.12
C SER A 47 -2.00 -1.03 19.08
N PRO A 48 -2.87 -0.53 19.97
CA PRO A 48 -2.49 0.47 20.97
C PRO A 48 -1.30 -0.04 21.81
N GLY A 49 -0.20 0.72 21.84
CA GLY A 49 1.00 0.41 22.64
C GLY A 49 2.26 0.01 21.85
N ASN A 50 2.22 -0.05 20.52
CA ASN A 50 3.38 -0.30 19.65
C ASN A 50 3.52 0.80 18.58
N GLU A 51 4.01 1.97 18.97
CA GLU A 51 4.42 3.01 18.00
C GLU A 51 5.92 2.85 17.67
N PRO A 52 6.39 3.15 16.44
CA PRO A 52 5.70 3.83 15.35
C PRO A 52 5.49 2.97 14.09
N THR A 53 4.43 3.36 13.40
CA THR A 53 3.88 2.73 12.20
C THR A 53 4.53 3.31 10.95
N PHE A 54 5.82 3.09 10.78
CA PHE A 54 6.50 3.51 9.56
C PHE A 54 6.64 2.32 8.62
N SER A 55 6.43 2.56 7.34
CA SER A 55 6.80 1.58 6.34
C SER A 55 8.33 1.44 6.33
N PRO A 56 8.88 0.22 6.27
CA PRO A 56 10.31 0.03 6.02
C PRO A 56 10.69 0.46 4.58
N VAL A 57 9.70 0.74 3.73
CA VAL A 57 9.92 1.18 2.36
C VAL A 57 9.84 2.71 2.30
N ALA A 58 10.95 3.34 1.92
CA ALA A 58 11.02 4.79 1.81
C ALA A 58 9.97 5.32 0.82
N GLY A 59 9.22 6.35 1.24
CA GLY A 59 8.18 6.97 0.41
C GLY A 59 6.84 6.24 0.39
N VAL A 60 6.69 5.14 1.14
CA VAL A 60 5.43 4.40 1.25
C VAL A 60 4.65 4.86 2.48
N VAL A 61 3.36 5.14 2.28
CA VAL A 61 2.48 5.60 3.36
C VAL A 61 1.99 4.39 4.13
N ALA A 62 2.34 4.30 5.42
CA ALA A 62 1.84 3.26 6.30
C ALA A 62 0.51 3.67 6.94
N VAL A 63 -0.50 2.79 6.91
CA VAL A 63 -1.84 3.03 7.47
C VAL A 63 -2.47 1.75 8.01
N SER A 64 -3.38 1.88 8.96
CA SER A 64 -4.26 0.75 9.32
C SER A 64 -5.25 0.41 8.21
N TYR A 65 -5.86 -0.78 8.32
CA TYR A 65 -7.01 -1.16 7.48
C TYR A 65 -8.19 -0.18 7.60
N GLU A 66 -8.39 0.42 8.77
CA GLU A 66 -9.50 1.34 9.04
C GLU A 66 -9.29 2.70 8.35
N GLU A 67 -8.04 3.15 8.27
CA GLU A 67 -7.66 4.42 7.63
C GLU A 67 -7.53 4.31 6.11
N LEU A 68 -7.33 3.10 5.58
CA LEU A 68 -7.10 2.86 4.16
C LEU A 68 -8.16 3.52 3.25
N PRO A 69 -9.48 3.38 3.47
CA PRO A 69 -10.48 4.03 2.61
C PRO A 69 -10.36 5.56 2.59
N SER A 70 -10.04 6.17 3.74
CA SER A 70 -9.86 7.63 3.86
C SER A 70 -8.60 8.09 3.14
N LEU A 71 -7.51 7.33 3.24
CA LEU A 71 -6.28 7.58 2.50
C LEU A 71 -6.54 7.53 0.99
N LEU A 72 -7.14 6.44 0.49
CA LEU A 72 -7.39 6.26 -0.94
C LEU A 72 -8.22 7.42 -1.53
N ARG A 73 -9.24 7.90 -0.79
CA ARG A 73 -10.04 9.06 -1.20
C ARG A 73 -9.25 10.36 -1.16
N ARG A 74 -8.48 10.62 -0.10
CA ARG A 74 -7.66 11.83 0.04
C ARG A 74 -6.63 11.92 -1.09
N GLU A 75 -6.04 10.78 -1.42
CA GLU A 75 -5.08 10.64 -2.51
C GLU A 75 -5.76 10.67 -3.89
N GLY A 76 -7.09 10.62 -3.99
CA GLY A 76 -7.78 10.60 -5.28
C GLY A 76 -7.50 9.34 -6.10
N CYS A 77 -7.21 8.22 -5.44
CA CYS A 77 -6.99 6.94 -6.12
C CYS A 77 -8.30 6.43 -6.72
N GLU A 78 -8.26 6.07 -8.00
CA GLU A 78 -9.42 5.54 -8.74
C GLU A 78 -9.48 4.02 -8.69
N VAL A 79 -8.31 3.37 -8.59
CA VAL A 79 -8.15 1.92 -8.56
C VAL A 79 -7.21 1.54 -7.42
N ALA A 80 -7.49 0.42 -6.75
CA ALA A 80 -6.58 -0.20 -5.79
C ALA A 80 -6.22 -1.61 -6.25
N VAL A 81 -4.93 -1.91 -6.25
CA VAL A 81 -4.37 -3.25 -6.50
C VAL A 81 -3.88 -3.81 -5.17
N LEU A 82 -4.43 -4.95 -4.76
CA LEU A 82 -4.06 -5.61 -3.51
C LEU A 82 -2.91 -6.59 -3.74
N ALA A 83 -1.77 -6.29 -3.13
CA ALA A 83 -0.55 -7.11 -3.10
C ALA A 83 -0.36 -7.76 -1.71
N LEU A 84 -1.46 -8.11 -1.04
CA LEU A 84 -1.44 -8.75 0.28
C LEU A 84 -1.34 -10.27 0.11
N HIS A 85 -0.59 -10.93 0.99
CA HIS A 85 -0.34 -12.37 0.98
C HIS A 85 -0.73 -12.99 2.34
N GLY A 86 -1.33 -14.18 2.30
CA GLY A 86 -1.65 -15.02 3.45
C GLY A 86 -3.14 -15.23 3.70
N PRO A 87 -3.52 -15.79 4.86
CA PRO A 87 -4.92 -16.00 5.20
C PRO A 87 -5.56 -14.63 5.49
N TYR A 88 -6.52 -14.25 4.65
CA TYR A 88 -7.31 -13.02 4.78
C TYR A 88 -8.64 -13.30 5.49
#